data_AF-A0A973GW49-F1
#
_entry.id   AF-A0A973GW49-F1
#
_cell.length_a   1.000
_cell.length_b   1.000
_cell.length_c   1.000
_cell.angle_alpha   90.00
_cell.angle_beta   90.00
_cell.angle_gamma   90.00
#
_symmetry.space_group_name_H-M   'P 1'
#
loop_
_entity.id
_entity.type
_entity.pdbx_description
1 polymer ?
#
loop_
_entity_poly.entity_id
_entity_poly.type
_entity_poly.pdbx_seq_one_letter_code
_entity_poly.pdbx_strand_id
1 'polypeptide(L)' 'MQGKKQEITIQAILDLVKTYYPDQESLDLISKAFKYANEKHKDQFRKSGEPYIIHLLNVAYILADLKLGPK' A
#
# COMPACT_ATOMS: atom_id res chain seq x y z
N MET A 1 1.38 -20.66 17.58
CA MET A 1 1.81 -19.26 17.70
C MET A 1 1.09 -18.46 16.63
N GLN A 2 0.03 -17.73 17.00
CA GLN A 2 -0.69 -16.88 16.04
C GLN A 2 0.18 -15.64 15.80
N GLY A 3 0.95 -15.64 14.71
CA GLY A 3 1.66 -14.45 14.27
C GLY A 3 0.62 -13.38 13.94
N LYS A 4 0.61 -12.28 14.70
CA LYS A 4 -0.17 -11.09 14.34
C LYS A 4 0.29 -10.68 12.94
N LYS A 5 -0.58 -10.86 11.94
CA LYS A 5 -0.39 -10.30 10.60
C LYS A 5 -0.26 -8.79 10.80
N GLN A 6 0.93 -8.23 10.57
CA GLN A 6 1.10 -6.80 10.68
C GLN A 6 0.23 -6.15 9.59
N GLU A 7 -0.65 -5.25 10.01
CA GLU A 7 -1.50 -4.51 9.09
C GLU A 7 -0.66 -3.40 8.46
N ILE A 8 -0.34 -3.56 7.18
CA ILE A 8 0.44 -2.59 6.43
C ILE A 8 -0.43 -1.38 6.13
N THR A 9 0.08 -0.20 6.45
CA THR A 9 -0.57 1.08 6.19
C THR A 9 0.06 1.79 5.00
N ILE A 10 -0.68 2.73 4.40
CA ILE A 10 -0.13 3.61 3.37
C ILE A 10 1.09 4.40 3.88
N GLN A 11 1.10 4.82 5.14
CA GLN A 11 2.22 5.56 5.72
C GLN A 11 3.50 4.71 5.73
N ALA A 12 3.39 3.42 6.11
CA ALA A 12 4.54 2.52 6.09
C ALA A 12 5.14 2.36 4.68
N ILE A 13 4.31 2.36 3.64
CA ILE A 13 4.75 2.30 2.24
C ILE A 13 5.44 3.61 1.85
N LEU A 14 4.84 4.76 2.15
CA LEU A 14 5.41 6.07 1.83
C LEU A 14 6.75 6.28 2.54
N ASP A 15 6.84 5.92 3.81
CA ASP A 15 8.08 6.00 4.59
C ASP A 15 9.18 5.12 3.99
N LEU A 16 8.83 3.89 3.57
CA LEU A 16 9.76 2.98 2.90
C LEU A 16 10.24 3.55 1.57
N VAL A 17 9.32 4.01 0.70
CA VAL A 17 9.67 4.60 -0.60
C VAL A 17 10.58 5.80 -0.43
N LYS A 18 10.29 6.66 0.56
CA LYS A 18 11.10 7.86 0.85
C LYS A 18 12.56 7.54 1.19
N THR A 19 12.89 6.33 1.65
CA THR A 19 14.28 5.93 1.94
C THR A 19 15.15 5.77 0.70
N TYR A 20 14.57 5.48 -0.47
CA TYR A 20 15.32 5.23 -1.71
C TYR A 20 14.85 6.10 -2.89
N TYR A 21 13.68 6.74 -2.78
CA TYR A 21 13.11 7.60 -3.80
C TYR A 21 12.30 8.74 -3.15
N PRO A 22 12.97 9.78 -2.60
CA PRO A 22 12.33 10.84 -1.81
C PRO A 22 11.66 11.94 -2.64
N ASP A 23 11.44 11.70 -3.93
CA ASP A 23 10.79 12.66 -4.83
C ASP A 23 9.32 12.90 -4.44
N GLN A 24 8.95 14.17 -4.29
CA GLN A 24 7.61 14.55 -3.81
C GLN A 24 6.52 14.20 -4.83
N GLU A 25 6.79 14.34 -6.13
CA GLU A 25 5.81 14.02 -7.18
C GLU A 25 5.42 12.54 -7.12
N SER A 26 6.40 11.66 -6.91
CA SER A 26 6.22 10.23 -6.78
C SER A 26 5.47 9.84 -5.51
N LEU A 27 5.79 10.47 -4.37
CA LEU A 27 5.08 10.25 -3.09
C LEU A 27 3.62 10.71 -3.18
N ASP A 28 3.36 11.83 -3.86
CA ASP A 28 2.02 12.35 -4.11
C ASP A 28 1.24 11.43 -5.05
N LEU A 29 1.89 10.91 -6.10
CA LEU A 29 1.31 9.96 -7.04
C LEU A 29 0.88 8.66 -6.33
N ILE A 30 1.75 8.10 -5.48
CA ILE A 30 1.44 6.91 -4.67
C ILE A 30 0.26 7.20 -3.74
N SER A 31 0.26 8.34 -3.05
CA SER A 31 -0.82 8.77 -2.16
C SER A 31 -2.16 8.90 -2.90
N LYS A 32 -2.13 9.46 -4.12
CA LYS A 32 -3.31 9.59 -5.00
C LYS A 32 -3.81 8.22 -5.47
N ALA A 33 -2.91 7.32 -5.88
CA ALA A 33 -3.24 5.96 -6.29
C ALA A 33 -3.90 5.18 -5.14
N PHE A 34 -3.37 5.31 -3.91
CA PHE A 34 -3.99 4.73 -2.73
C PHE A 34 -5.41 5.26 -2.49
N LYS A 35 -5.61 6.58 -2.51
CA LYS A 35 -6.95 7.17 -2.32
C LYS A 35 -7.95 6.64 -3.34
N TYR A 36 -7.54 6.57 -4.61
CA TYR A 36 -8.37 6.03 -5.69
C TYR A 36 -8.72 4.56 -5.43
N ALA A 37 -7.73 3.71 -5.13
CA ALA A 37 -7.94 2.30 -4.85
C ALA A 37 -8.85 2.10 -3.61
N ASN A 38 -8.61 2.86 -2.54
CA ASN A 38 -9.41 2.80 -1.33
C ASN A 38 -10.87 3.17 -1.59
N GLU A 39 -11.12 4.20 -2.41
CA GLU A 39 -12.48 4.58 -2.79
C GLU A 39 -13.17 3.52 -3.64
N LYS A 40 -12.48 2.98 -4.65
CA LYS A 40 -13.05 1.96 -5.56
C LYS A 40 -13.27 0.60 -4.91
N HIS A 41 -12.51 0.29 -3.87
CA HIS A 41 -12.58 -0.98 -3.16
C HIS A 41 -13.20 -0.87 -1.76
N LYS A 42 -13.80 0.27 -1.39
CA LYS A 42 -14.33 0.53 -0.04
C LYS A 42 -15.38 -0.50 0.42
N ASP A 43 -16.21 -0.98 -0.52
CA ASP A 43 -17.28 -1.95 -0.26
C ASP A 43 -16.91 -3.35 -0.77
N GLN A 44 -15.65 -3.55 -1.18
CA GLN A 44 -15.17 -4.84 -1.69
C GLN A 44 -14.47 -5.63 -0.59
N PHE A 45 -14.82 -6.91 -0.49
CA PHE A 45 -14.29 -7.84 0.49
C PHE A 45 -13.69 -9.07 -0.19
N ARG A 46 -12.71 -9.70 0.45
CA ARG A 46 -12.17 -11.00 0.03
C ARG A 46 -13.12 -12.12 0.47
N LYS A 47 -12.91 -13.34 -0.05
CA LYS A 47 -13.61 -14.55 0.43
C LYS A 47 -13.44 -14.79 1.94
N SER A 48 -12.36 -14.29 2.54
CA SER A 48 -12.12 -14.35 3.99
C SER A 48 -12.98 -13.37 4.81
N GLY A 49 -13.67 -12.42 4.18
CA GLY A 49 -14.37 -11.33 4.84
C GLY A 49 -13.51 -10.10 5.14
N GLU A 50 -12.19 -10.15 4.86
CA GLU A 50 -11.30 -9.00 5.02
C GLU A 50 -11.58 -7.93 3.94
N PRO A 51 -11.54 -6.62 4.30
CA PRO A 51 -11.56 -5.53 3.32
C PRO A 51 -10.49 -5.72 2.25
N TYR A 52 -10.85 -5.52 0.98
CA TYR A 52 -9.95 -5.79 -0.14
C TYR A 52 -8.70 -4.90 -0.14
N ILE A 53 -8.80 -3.68 0.42
CA ILE A 53 -7.70 -2.73 0.54
C ILE A 53 -6.48 -3.31 1.26
N ILE A 54 -6.68 -4.21 2.23
CA ILE A 54 -5.59 -4.87 2.97
C ILE A 54 -4.69 -5.64 2.00
N HIS A 55 -5.28 -6.34 1.03
CA HIS A 55 -4.49 -7.07 0.03
C HIS A 55 -3.67 -6.12 -0.84
N LEU A 56 -4.26 -5.00 -1.28
CA LEU A 56 -3.59 -4.01 -2.12
C LEU A 56 -2.40 -3.35 -1.41
N LEU A 57 -2.56 -3.01 -0.12
CA LEU A 57 -1.47 -2.46 0.70
C LEU A 57 -0.31 -3.45 0.87
N ASN A 58 -0.61 -4.73 1.08
CA ASN A 58 0.43 -5.76 1.15
C ASN A 58 1.20 -5.90 -0.17
N VAL A 59 0.51 -5.89 -1.33
CA VAL A 59 1.16 -5.95 -2.64
C VAL A 59 2.03 -4.71 -2.88
N ALA A 60 1.50 -3.51 -2.57
CA ALA A 60 2.24 -2.26 -2.74
C ALA A 60 3.50 -2.21 -1.87
N TYR A 61 3.44 -2.72 -0.63
CA TYR A 61 4.62 -2.82 0.23
C TYR A 61 5.67 -3.78 -0.30
N ILE A 62 5.29 -4.95 -0.81
CA ILE A 62 6.24 -5.88 -1.45
C ILE A 62 6.95 -5.20 -2.62
N LEU A 63 6.22 -4.46 -3.46
CA LEU A 63 6.83 -3.71 -4.57
C LEU A 63 7.79 -2.63 -4.08
N ALA A 64 7.42 -1.90 -3.02
CA ALA A 64 8.29 -0.90 -2.41
C ALA A 64 9.55 -1.51 -1.77
N ASP A 65 9.44 -2.68 -1.14
CA ASP A 65 10.57 -3.43 -0.57
C ASP A 65 11.56 -3.89 -1.65
N LEU A 66 11.03 -4.27 -2.83
CA LEU A 66 11.81 -4.56 -4.02
C LEU A 66 12.36 -3.30 -4.71
N LYS A 67 12.13 -2.10 -4.15
CA LYS A 67 12.52 -0.80 -4.72
C LYS A 67 11.95 -0.56 -6.12
N LEU A 68 10.78 -1.12 -6.40
CA LEU A 68 10.04 -0.85 -7.62
C LEU A 68 9.15 0.37 -7.37
N GLY A 69 9.11 1.27 -8.34
CA GLY A 69 8.41 2.55 -8.17
C GLY A 69 7.92 3.13 -9.50
N PRO A 70 7.09 4.18 -9.41
CA PRO A 70 6.69 4.95 -10.60
C PRO A 70 7.93 5.50 -11.31
N LYS A 71 7.90 5.44 -12.65
CA LYS A 71 8.89 6.06 -13.54
C LYS A 71 8.46 7.46 -13.90
#